data_AF-A0A484XTA3-F1
#
_entry.id   AF-A0A484XTA3-F1
#
_cell.length_a   1.000
_cell.length_b   1.000
_cell.length_c   1.000
_cell.angle_alpha   90.00
_cell.angle_beta   90.00
_cell.angle_gamma   90.00
#
_symmetry.space_group_name_H-M   'P 1'
#
loop_
_entity.id
_entity.type
_entity.pdbx_description
1 polymer ?
#
loop_
_entity_poly.entity_id
_entity_poly.type
_entity_poly.pdbx_seq_one_letter_code
_entity_poly.pdbx_strand_id
1 'polypeptide(L)'
;MGEVVFPEMAAPDLMLRGQSARAKLVISLKDCSGPTLKNGLRVTFSGSEEQALPGFLALDSGSTASGFAIGLETLAGTQVMFNRPAGQRSR
;
A
#
# COMPACT_ATOMS: atom_id res chain seq x y z
N MET A 1 -4.77 -16.10 8.47
CA MET A 1 -4.16 -14.94 7.78
C MET A 1 -5.17 -13.81 7.79
N GLY A 2 -4.71 -12.56 7.90
CA GLY A 2 -5.58 -11.39 7.75
C GLY A 2 -5.54 -10.89 6.31
N GLU A 3 -6.64 -10.30 5.85
CA GLU A 3 -6.78 -9.76 4.49
C GLU A 3 -7.38 -8.35 4.55
N VAL A 4 -7.01 -7.50 3.58
CA VAL A 4 -7.64 -6.19 3.36
C VAL A 4 -8.59 -6.34 2.19
N VAL A 5 -9.89 -6.26 2.46
CA VAL A 5 -10.93 -6.35 1.44
C VAL A 5 -11.26 -4.95 0.93
N PHE A 6 -11.10 -4.74 -0.38
CA PHE A 6 -11.54 -3.52 -1.04
C PHE A 6 -13.06 -3.55 -1.24
N PRO A 7 -13.74 -2.39 -1.10
CA PRO A 7 -15.15 -2.30 -1.47
C PRO A 7 -15.36 -2.65 -2.94
N GLU A 8 -16.43 -3.39 -3.22
CA GLU A 8 -16.80 -3.73 -4.59
C GLU A 8 -17.11 -2.46 -5.39
N MET A 9 -16.63 -2.43 -6.62
CA MET A 9 -16.86 -1.32 -7.55
C MET A 9 -16.83 -1.86 -8.98
N ALA A 10 -17.75 -1.38 -9.82
CA ALA A 10 -17.78 -1.75 -11.22
C ALA A 10 -16.56 -1.15 -11.97
N ALA A 11 -16.05 -1.89 -12.96
CA ALA A 11 -14.90 -1.44 -13.73
C ALA A 11 -15.09 -0.05 -14.40
N PRO A 12 -16.26 0.29 -14.99
CA PRO A 12 -16.49 1.64 -15.53
C PRO A 12 -16.31 2.74 -14.48
N ASP A 13 -16.80 2.53 -13.27
CA ASP A 13 -16.66 3.50 -12.18
C ASP A 13 -15.20 3.65 -11.75
N LEU A 14 -14.44 2.55 -11.72
CA LEU A 14 -13.00 2.60 -11.46
C LEU A 14 -12.27 3.43 -12.51
N MET A 15 -12.58 3.20 -13.80
CA MET A 15 -11.96 3.95 -14.89
C MET A 15 -12.29 5.45 -14.85
N LEU A 16 -13.53 5.80 -14.49
CA LEU A 16 -13.96 7.20 -14.37
C LEU A 16 -13.31 7.89 -13.17
N ARG A 17 -13.18 7.19 -12.04
CA ARG A 17 -12.66 7.77 -10.79
C ARG A 17 -11.14 7.67 -10.65
N GLY A 18 -10.51 6.78 -11.41
CA GLY A 18 -9.09 6.43 -11.34
C GLY A 18 -8.68 5.66 -10.09
N GLN A 19 -9.57 5.49 -9.11
CA GLN A 19 -9.28 4.84 -7.84
C GLN A 19 -10.55 4.33 -7.15
N SER A 20 -10.39 3.30 -6.31
CA SER A 20 -11.45 2.77 -5.46
C SER A 20 -11.70 3.63 -4.22
N ALA A 21 -12.76 3.30 -3.47
CA ALA A 21 -12.84 3.72 -2.08
C ALA A 21 -11.72 3.04 -1.27
N ARG A 22 -11.15 3.75 -0.30
CA ARG A 22 -10.02 3.26 0.49
C ARG A 22 -10.46 2.12 1.41
N ALA A 23 -9.67 1.06 1.47
CA ALA A 23 -9.76 0.05 2.51
C ALA A 23 -8.78 0.38 3.65
N LYS A 24 -9.22 0.26 4.91
CA LYS A 24 -8.39 0.62 6.07
C LYS A 24 -7.45 -0.54 6.44
N LEU A 25 -6.14 -0.29 6.39
CA LEU A 25 -5.12 -1.17 6.96
C LEU A 25 -4.68 -0.61 8.32
N VAL A 26 -4.63 -1.47 9.36
CA VAL A 26 -4.17 -1.09 10.70
C VAL A 26 -2.98 -1.95 11.10
N ILE A 27 -1.88 -1.30 11.46
CA ILE A 27 -0.69 -1.96 11.98
C ILE A 27 -0.62 -1.67 13.48
N SER A 28 -0.81 -2.71 14.28
CA SER A 28 -0.71 -2.64 15.74
C SER A 28 0.60 -3.25 16.18
N LEU A 29 1.48 -2.43 16.78
CA LEU A 29 2.67 -2.94 17.46
C LEU A 29 2.24 -3.55 18.81
N LYS A 30 2.75 -4.74 19.12
CA LYS A 30 2.52 -5.44 20.39
C LYS A 30 3.84 -5.65 21.12
N ASP A 31 3.78 -5.85 22.45
CA ASP A 31 4.91 -6.20 23.31
C ASP A 31 6.13 -5.25 23.19
N CYS A 32 5.84 -3.97 23.13
CA CYS A 32 6.79 -2.88 22.97
C CYS A 32 7.55 -2.53 24.27
N SER A 33 8.29 -3.49 24.87
CA SER A 33 9.00 -3.30 26.15
C SER A 33 10.48 -2.90 26.02
N GLY A 34 11.01 -2.79 24.79
CA GLY A 34 12.43 -2.54 24.53
C GLY A 34 12.85 -1.05 24.48
N PRO A 35 14.10 -0.72 24.82
CA PRO A 35 14.62 0.67 24.81
C PRO A 35 14.67 1.31 23.41
N THR A 36 14.48 0.53 22.34
CA THR A 36 14.64 0.89 20.94
C THR A 36 13.54 1.78 20.37
N LEU A 37 12.35 1.82 21.00
CA LEU A 37 11.24 2.67 20.54
C LEU A 37 11.44 4.17 20.84
N LYS A 38 12.46 4.54 21.61
CA LYS A 38 12.76 5.94 21.94
C LYS A 38 12.98 6.83 20.70
N ASN A 39 13.37 6.24 19.57
CA ASN A 39 13.65 6.96 18.32
C ASN A 39 12.57 6.75 17.24
N GLY A 40 11.43 6.14 17.59
CA GLY A 40 10.38 5.76 16.65
C GLY A 40 10.74 4.54 15.79
N LEU A 41 9.75 4.05 15.04
CA LEU A 41 9.91 2.92 14.11
C LEU A 41 9.77 3.42 12.67
N ARG A 42 10.71 3.03 11.81
CA ARG A 42 10.54 3.17 10.36
C ARG A 42 10.00 1.85 9.81
N VAL A 43 8.89 1.93 9.09
CA VAL A 43 8.29 0.79 8.39
C VAL A 43 8.50 0.98 6.90
N THR A 44 8.94 -0.07 6.23
CA THR A 44 9.00 -0.17 4.75
C THR A 44 8.05 -1.28 4.33
N PHE A 45 7.20 -1.00 3.37
CA PHE A 45 6.39 -2.03 2.72
C PHE A 45 7.10 -2.49 1.46
N SER A 46 7.13 -3.80 1.24
CA SER A 46 7.81 -4.41 0.10
C SER A 46 6.88 -5.37 -0.63
N GLY A 47 7.08 -5.48 -1.94
CA GLY A 47 6.31 -6.36 -2.82
C GLY A 47 6.65 -6.09 -4.28
N SER A 48 6.10 -6.89 -5.19
CA SER A 48 6.24 -6.68 -6.63
C SER A 48 5.55 -5.37 -7.02
N GLU A 49 6.30 -4.43 -7.60
CA GLU A 49 5.71 -3.20 -8.13
C GLU A 49 5.11 -3.41 -9.51
N GLU A 50 4.03 -2.68 -9.81
CA GLU A 50 3.48 -2.59 -11.15
C GLU A 50 4.44 -1.81 -12.04
N GLN A 51 4.91 -2.42 -13.13
CA GLN A 51 5.93 -1.83 -14.00
C GLN A 51 5.45 -0.55 -14.66
N ALA A 52 4.16 -0.49 -15.02
CA ALA A 52 3.57 0.71 -15.61
C ALA A 52 3.29 1.82 -14.59
N LEU A 53 3.25 1.50 -13.28
CA LEU A 53 2.88 2.41 -12.20
C LEU A 53 3.84 2.28 -11.00
N PRO A 54 5.05 2.85 -11.08
CA PRO A 54 6.01 2.82 -9.98
C PRO A 54 5.42 3.37 -8.67
N GLY A 55 5.68 2.68 -7.55
CA GLY A 55 5.12 3.02 -6.24
C GLY A 55 3.74 2.41 -5.96
N PHE A 56 3.21 1.56 -6.84
CA PHE A 56 2.02 0.74 -6.62
C PHE A 56 2.40 -0.75 -6.71
N LEU A 57 1.70 -1.61 -5.98
CA LEU A 57 1.91 -3.06 -6.06
C LEU A 57 1.19 -3.64 -7.29
N ALA A 58 1.88 -4.54 -7.97
CA ALA A 58 1.32 -5.40 -9.00
C ALA A 58 0.36 -6.41 -8.38
N LEU A 59 -0.57 -6.91 -9.21
CA LEU A 59 -1.39 -8.06 -8.86
C LEU A 59 -0.53 -9.32 -8.83
N ASP A 60 -0.98 -10.33 -8.09
CA ASP A 60 -0.33 -11.63 -8.12
C ASP A 60 -0.35 -12.19 -9.55
N SER A 61 0.76 -12.80 -9.97
CA SER A 61 0.91 -13.48 -11.26
C SER A 61 -0.16 -14.54 -11.55
N GLY A 62 -0.80 -15.12 -10.53
CA GLY A 62 -1.91 -16.05 -10.69
C GLY A 62 -3.29 -15.39 -10.85
N SER A 63 -3.37 -14.07 -10.74
CA SER A 63 -4.63 -13.33 -10.85
C SER A 63 -5.13 -13.25 -12.29
N THR A 64 -6.44 -13.43 -12.47
CA THR A 64 -7.11 -13.15 -13.75
C THR A 64 -7.50 -11.68 -13.92
N ALA A 65 -7.41 -10.89 -12.84
CA ALA A 65 -7.68 -9.46 -12.87
C ALA A 65 -6.50 -8.70 -13.48
N SER A 66 -6.78 -7.57 -14.14
CA SER A 66 -5.77 -6.73 -14.79
C SER A 66 -6.24 -5.29 -14.95
N GLY A 67 -5.34 -4.39 -15.33
CA GLY A 67 -5.64 -2.99 -15.64
C GLY A 67 -5.66 -2.05 -14.43
N PHE A 68 -5.25 -2.53 -13.25
CA PHE A 68 -5.13 -1.72 -12.04
C PHE A 68 -3.99 -2.22 -11.15
N ALA A 69 -3.58 -1.38 -10.19
CA ALA A 69 -2.54 -1.66 -9.22
C ALA A 69 -3.00 -1.25 -7.81
N ILE A 70 -2.33 -1.76 -6.78
CA ILE A 70 -2.70 -1.50 -5.37
C ILE A 70 -1.83 -0.38 -4.82
N GLY A 71 -2.47 0.72 -4.42
CA GLY A 71 -1.82 1.84 -3.75
C GLY A 71 -1.91 1.73 -2.22
N LEU A 72 -0.97 2.38 -1.53
CA LEU A 72 -1.02 2.60 -0.09
C LEU A 72 -0.75 4.07 0.20
N GLU A 73 -1.54 4.63 1.10
CA GLU A 73 -1.41 6.01 1.54
C GLU A 73 -1.51 6.10 3.07
N THR A 74 -0.91 7.16 3.63
CA THR A 74 -1.12 7.52 5.02
C THR A 74 -2.54 8.05 5.22
N LEU A 75 -3.00 8.16 6.46
CA LEU A 75 -4.30 8.79 6.77
C LEU A 75 -4.39 10.26 6.33
N ALA A 76 -3.24 10.91 6.06
CA ALA A 76 -3.17 12.25 5.51
C ALA A 76 -3.20 12.29 3.97
N GLY A 77 -3.42 11.14 3.31
CA GLY A 77 -3.45 11.04 1.84
C GLY A 77 -2.08 11.10 1.17
N THR A 78 -0.99 10.88 1.92
CA THR A 78 0.36 10.84 1.34
C THR A 78 0.68 9.42 0.88
N GLN A 79 1.08 9.26 -0.38
CA GLN A 79 1.50 7.96 -0.91
C GLN A 79 2.67 7.36 -0.10
N VAL A 80 2.54 6.08 0.21
CA VAL A 80 3.62 5.26 0.77
C VAL A 80 4.21 4.44 -0.36
N MET A 81 5.44 4.76 -0.74
CA MET A 81 6.16 4.02 -1.79
C MET A 81 6.54 2.63 -1.29
N PHE A 82 6.40 1.62 -2.14
CA PHE A 82 6.91 0.29 -1.89
C PHE A 82 8.40 0.21 -2.20
N ASN A 83 9.11 -0.73 -1.57
CA ASN A 83 10.54 -1.01 -1.77
C ASN A 83 11.48 0.19 -1.53
N ARG A 84 10.98 1.26 -0.88
CA ARG A 84 11.75 2.45 -0.54
C ARG A 84 11.57 2.77 0.94
N PRO A 85 12.66 2.82 1.73
CA PRO A 85 12.59 3.34 3.09
C PRO A 85 12.07 4.78 3.06
N ALA A 86 11.09 5.10 3.90
CA ALA A 86 10.65 6.48 4.08
C ALA A 86 11.88 7.39 4.30
N GLY A 87 11.98 8.51 3.57
CA GLY A 87 13.12 9.43 3.67
C GLY A 87 14.23 9.24 2.62
N GLN A 88 14.21 8.17 1.81
CA GLN A 88 14.92 8.19 0.53
C GLN A 88 14.17 9.11 -0.43
N ARG A 89 14.59 10.38 -0.50
CA ARG A 89 14.17 11.27 -1.59
C ARG A 89 14.48 10.56 -2.90
N SER A 90 13.47 10.36 -3.74
CA SER A 90 13.70 10.10 -5.15
C SER A 90 14.54 11.25 -5.68
N ARG A 91 15.76 10.95 -6.12
CA ARG A 91 16.50 11.87 -6.98
C ARG A 91 15.74 12.06 -8.27
#